data_AF-A0A6V7KSW7-F1
#
_entry.id   AF-A0A6V7KSW7-F1
#
_cell.length_a   1.000
_cell.length_b   1.000
_cell.length_c   1.000
_cell.angle_alpha   90.00
_cell.angle_beta   90.00
_cell.angle_gamma   90.00
#
_symmetry.space_group_name_H-M   'P 1'
#
loop_
_entity.id
_entity.type
_entity.pdbx_description
1 polymer ?
#
loop_
_entity_poly.entity_id
_entity_poly.type
_entity_poly.pdbx_seq_one_letter_code
_entity_poly.pdbx_strand_id
1 'polypeptide(L)'
;MNKIGPKLLFNGGILTTGTCAIFFGLLDRVEGHYPFIILSFAIRIVEALGNAAFLTASFAIIAKEFPDNVATTFASLETFFGLGLIVGPTVGGALYQVGGYVTPFAVLGSALFCAAVMTAFVLPVHDDVQPDAHKSGGFTKVLRIPGVLIATFSIIATSMSIGFLQATLEPHLRQFNLSPVVLGLMFVINGGTYALTAPAWGWLCDRKCTPK
;
A
#
# COMPACT_ATOMS: atom_id res chain seq x y z
N MET A 1 4.58 -7.38 18.74
CA MET A 1 4.49 -6.03 18.13
C MET A 1 4.40 -4.90 19.15
N ASN A 2 4.22 -5.14 20.46
CA ASN A 2 4.09 -4.10 21.51
C ASN A 2 5.40 -3.40 21.96
N LYS A 3 6.37 -3.17 21.06
CA LYS A 3 7.59 -2.38 21.40
C LYS A 3 7.89 -1.24 20.43
N ILE A 4 7.22 -1.22 19.28
CA ILE A 4 7.42 -0.18 18.26
C ILE A 4 6.10 0.60 18.19
N GLY A 5 6.13 1.87 18.58
CA GLY A 5 4.96 2.74 18.55
C GLY A 5 4.43 2.91 17.12
N PRO A 6 3.11 3.06 16.91
CA PRO A 6 2.49 3.12 15.59
C PRO A 6 3.04 4.25 14.73
N LYS A 7 3.39 5.41 15.31
CA LYS A 7 4.06 6.52 14.59
C LYS A 7 5.44 6.11 14.03
N LEU A 8 6.25 5.40 14.81
CA LEU A 8 7.57 4.96 14.37
C LEU A 8 7.46 3.89 13.29
N LEU A 9 6.51 2.97 13.44
CA LEU A 9 6.24 1.93 12.44
C LEU A 9 5.74 2.55 11.11
N PHE A 10 4.84 3.54 11.20
CA PHE A 10 4.32 4.28 10.06
C PHE A 10 5.45 4.99 9.30
N ASN A 11 6.21 5.87 9.98
CA ASN A 11 7.29 6.65 9.36
C ASN A 11 8.45 5.77 8.88
N GLY A 12 8.83 4.75 9.66
CA GLY A 12 9.85 3.79 9.25
C GLY A 12 9.43 3.02 7.99
N GLY A 13 8.16 2.64 7.90
CA GLY A 13 7.60 1.98 6.72
C GLY A 13 7.69 2.85 5.47
N ILE A 14 7.14 4.07 5.50
CA ILE A 14 7.13 4.97 4.34
C ILE A 14 8.54 5.41 3.93
N LEU A 15 9.45 5.67 4.89
CA LEU A 15 10.86 5.97 4.60
C LEU A 15 11.54 4.80 3.88
N THR A 16 11.31 3.58 4.35
CA THR A 16 11.87 2.37 3.76
C THR A 16 11.34 2.20 2.33
N THR A 17 10.04 2.32 2.12
CA THR A 17 9.42 2.20 0.79
C THR A 17 9.94 3.26 -0.18
N GLY A 18 10.02 4.53 0.24
CA GLY A 18 10.55 5.61 -0.60
C GLY A 18 12.02 5.41 -0.97
N THR A 19 12.85 5.02 0.00
CA THR A 19 14.28 4.75 -0.23
C THR A 19 14.49 3.54 -1.15
N CYS A 20 13.76 2.44 -0.93
CA CYS A 20 13.79 1.27 -1.80
C CYS A 20 13.36 1.60 -3.22
N ALA A 21 12.33 2.44 -3.41
CA ALA A 21 11.89 2.87 -4.74
C ALA A 21 13.01 3.62 -5.49
N ILE A 22 13.72 4.54 -4.82
CA ILE A 22 14.86 5.25 -5.43
C ILE A 22 15.97 4.26 -5.82
N PHE A 23 16.35 3.35 -4.91
CA PHE A 23 17.37 2.34 -5.19
C PHE A 23 16.97 1.38 -6.31
N PHE A 24 15.67 1.04 -6.42
CA PHE A 24 15.17 0.25 -7.53
C PHE A 24 15.37 0.97 -8.87
N GLY A 25 15.14 2.29 -8.91
CA GLY A 25 15.42 3.12 -10.10
C GLY A 25 16.91 3.11 -10.51
N LEU A 26 17.83 2.98 -9.55
CA LEU A 26 19.27 2.93 -9.80
C LEU A 26 19.77 1.56 -10.26
N LEU A 27 18.94 0.50 -10.20
CA LEU A 27 19.31 -0.84 -10.66
C LEU A 27 19.65 -0.90 -12.15
N ASP A 28 19.12 0.03 -12.96
CA ASP A 28 19.44 0.14 -14.39
C ASP A 28 20.94 0.43 -14.64
N ARG A 29 21.66 0.92 -13.62
CA ARG A 29 23.12 1.13 -13.68
C ARG A 29 23.94 -0.13 -13.33
N VAL A 30 23.29 -1.21 -12.90
CA VAL A 30 23.98 -2.44 -12.52
C VAL A 30 24.17 -3.31 -13.76
N GLU A 31 25.44 -3.52 -14.14
CA GLU A 31 25.79 -4.40 -15.25
C GLU A 31 25.67 -5.87 -14.82
N GLY A 32 24.99 -6.67 -15.65
CA GLY A 32 24.87 -8.12 -15.46
C GLY A 32 23.48 -8.58 -15.01
N HIS A 33 23.00 -9.65 -15.63
CA HIS A 33 21.65 -10.18 -15.41
C HIS A 33 21.44 -10.73 -13.99
N TYR A 34 22.39 -11.53 -13.49
CA TYR A 34 22.34 -12.11 -12.15
C TYR A 34 22.35 -11.07 -11.02
N PRO A 35 23.30 -10.10 -10.98
CA PRO A 35 23.30 -9.07 -9.94
C PRO A 35 22.06 -8.19 -9.98
N PHE A 36 21.54 -7.85 -11.18
CA PHE A 36 20.28 -7.11 -11.32
C PHE A 36 19.10 -7.85 -10.67
N ILE A 37 18.94 -9.15 -10.97
CA ILE A 37 17.83 -9.95 -10.44
C ILE A 37 17.93 -10.08 -8.92
N ILE A 38 19.11 -10.42 -8.39
CA ILE A 38 19.29 -10.63 -6.95
C ILE A 38 19.00 -9.34 -6.17
N LEU A 39 19.53 -8.20 -6.64
CA LEU A 39 19.27 -6.92 -6.00
C LEU A 39 17.81 -6.47 -6.15
N SER A 40 17.18 -6.72 -7.30
CA SER A 40 15.76 -6.46 -7.52
C SER A 40 14.88 -7.19 -6.51
N PHE A 41 15.11 -8.50 -6.31
CA PHE A 41 14.40 -9.27 -5.28
C PHE A 41 14.69 -8.76 -3.87
N ALA A 42 15.95 -8.48 -3.54
CA ALA A 42 16.32 -7.98 -2.22
C ALA A 42 15.61 -6.65 -1.91
N ILE A 43 15.65 -5.70 -2.84
CA ILE A 43 14.99 -4.39 -2.69
C ILE A 43 13.47 -4.57 -2.58
N ARG A 44 12.85 -5.40 -3.42
CA ARG A 44 11.40 -5.67 -3.38
C ARG A 44 10.94 -6.32 -2.08
N ILE A 45 11.73 -7.22 -1.49
CA ILE A 45 11.42 -7.81 -0.19
C ILE A 45 11.43 -6.73 0.91
N VAL A 46 12.46 -5.89 0.94
CA VAL A 46 12.58 -4.81 1.94
C VAL A 46 11.47 -3.77 1.75
N GLU A 47 11.17 -3.40 0.51
CA GLU A 47 10.08 -2.49 0.17
C GLU A 47 8.72 -3.03 0.59
N ALA A 48 8.47 -4.34 0.37
CA ALA A 48 7.23 -4.99 0.77
C ALA A 48 7.06 -5.00 2.31
N LEU A 49 8.15 -5.23 3.05
CA LEU A 49 8.16 -5.11 4.51
C LEU A 49 7.85 -3.68 4.97
N GLY A 50 8.46 -2.68 4.34
CA GLY A 50 8.20 -1.26 4.61
C GLY A 50 6.74 -0.89 4.33
N ASN A 51 6.20 -1.32 3.19
CA ASN A 51 4.83 -1.06 2.79
C ASN A 51 3.82 -1.74 3.74
N ALA A 52 4.08 -2.98 4.15
CA ALA A 52 3.26 -3.69 5.12
C ALA A 52 3.26 -2.99 6.50
N ALA A 53 4.43 -2.54 6.96
CA ALA A 53 4.56 -1.77 8.20
C ALA A 53 3.78 -0.44 8.13
N PHE A 54 3.93 0.30 7.03
CA PHE A 54 3.21 1.55 6.78
C PHE A 54 1.69 1.36 6.80
N LEU A 55 1.14 0.44 5.99
CA LEU A 55 -0.30 0.21 5.90
C LEU A 55 -0.89 -0.28 7.23
N THR A 56 -0.22 -1.22 7.89
CA THR A 56 -0.67 -1.75 9.19
C THR A 56 -0.73 -0.65 10.25
N ALA A 57 0.32 0.19 10.31
CA ALA A 57 0.36 1.32 11.23
C ALA A 57 -0.70 2.38 10.89
N SER A 58 -0.92 2.66 9.60
CA SER A 58 -1.93 3.62 9.13
C SER A 58 -3.32 3.25 9.64
N PHE A 59 -3.71 1.99 9.50
CA PHE A 59 -4.99 1.48 9.98
C PHE A 59 -5.12 1.56 11.51
N ALA A 60 -4.05 1.24 12.25
CA ALA A 60 -4.03 1.38 13.71
C ALA A 60 -4.15 2.84 14.17
N ILE A 61 -3.49 3.78 13.48
CA ILE A 61 -3.55 5.21 13.78
C ILE A 61 -4.95 5.75 13.52
N ILE A 62 -5.56 5.42 12.38
CA ILE A 62 -6.91 5.87 12.03
C ILE A 62 -7.93 5.40 13.08
N ALA A 63 -7.86 4.13 13.48
CA ALA A 63 -8.77 3.59 14.48
C ALA A 63 -8.63 4.28 15.85
N LYS A 64 -7.42 4.76 16.19
CA LYS A 64 -7.14 5.47 17.44
C LYS A 64 -7.55 6.94 17.39
N GLU A 65 -7.30 7.60 16.26
CA GLU A 65 -7.52 9.06 16.09
C GLU A 65 -8.97 9.41 15.75
N PHE A 66 -9.67 8.52 15.05
CA PHE A 66 -11.04 8.74 14.58
C PHE A 66 -12.02 7.65 15.06
N PRO A 67 -12.13 7.41 16.38
CA PRO A 67 -12.89 6.27 16.92
C PRO A 67 -14.38 6.31 16.56
N ASP A 68 -14.96 7.50 16.40
CA ASP A 68 -16.39 7.65 16.07
C ASP A 68 -16.69 7.55 14.56
N ASN A 69 -15.68 7.65 13.71
CA ASN A 69 -15.84 7.72 12.25
C ASN A 69 -14.84 6.81 11.52
N VAL A 70 -14.49 5.66 12.11
CA VAL A 70 -13.46 4.76 11.60
C VAL A 70 -13.77 4.34 10.16
N ALA A 71 -14.96 3.81 9.86
CA ALA A 71 -15.22 3.28 8.52
C ALA A 71 -15.22 4.38 7.44
N THR A 72 -15.74 5.57 7.75
CA THR A 72 -15.66 6.74 6.85
C THR A 72 -14.21 7.16 6.58
N THR A 73 -13.36 7.25 7.61
CA THR A 73 -11.94 7.60 7.42
C THR A 73 -11.19 6.52 6.63
N PHE A 74 -11.46 5.24 6.91
CA PHE A 74 -10.92 4.13 6.12
C PHE A 74 -11.38 4.18 4.65
N ALA A 75 -12.67 4.43 4.40
CA ALA A 75 -13.20 4.55 3.05
C ALA A 75 -12.55 5.71 2.27
N SER A 76 -12.23 6.81 2.94
CA SER A 76 -11.48 7.92 2.34
C SER A 76 -10.06 7.48 1.94
N LEU A 77 -9.35 6.76 2.81
CA LEU A 77 -8.02 6.22 2.52
C LEU A 77 -8.05 5.26 1.33
N GLU A 78 -9.02 4.35 1.29
CA GLU A 78 -9.18 3.40 0.19
C GLU A 78 -9.54 4.09 -1.13
N THR A 79 -10.27 5.21 -1.06
CA THR A 79 -10.53 6.04 -2.25
C THR A 79 -9.25 6.63 -2.80
N PHE A 80 -8.40 7.21 -1.94
CA PHE A 80 -7.09 7.73 -2.36
C PHE A 80 -6.16 6.62 -2.86
N PHE A 81 -6.22 5.44 -2.27
CA PHE A 81 -5.50 4.27 -2.76
C PHE A 81 -5.96 3.89 -4.17
N GLY A 82 -7.28 3.81 -4.41
CA GLY A 82 -7.86 3.58 -5.73
C GLY A 82 -7.48 4.67 -6.74
N LEU A 83 -7.50 5.95 -6.34
CA LEU A 83 -7.00 7.06 -7.18
C LEU A 83 -5.51 6.90 -7.50
N GLY A 84 -4.70 6.44 -6.56
CA GLY A 84 -3.29 6.11 -6.79
C GLY A 84 -3.10 5.00 -7.83
N LEU A 85 -3.95 3.96 -7.80
CA LEU A 85 -3.95 2.90 -8.82
C LEU A 85 -4.36 3.40 -10.21
N ILE A 86 -5.17 4.46 -10.27
CA ILE A 86 -5.59 5.12 -11.51
C ILE A 86 -4.46 6.02 -12.04
N VAL A 87 -4.03 6.97 -11.23
CA VAL A 87 -3.10 8.02 -11.65
C VAL A 87 -1.67 7.47 -11.80
N GLY A 88 -1.33 6.44 -11.02
CA GLY A 88 0.01 5.85 -10.94
C GLY A 88 0.59 5.41 -12.30
N PRO A 89 -0.07 4.50 -13.04
CA PRO A 89 0.44 4.05 -14.34
C PRO A 89 0.58 5.17 -15.37
N THR A 90 -0.37 6.11 -15.43
CA THR A 90 -0.33 7.24 -16.37
C THR A 90 0.81 8.19 -16.04
N VAL A 91 0.97 8.59 -14.77
CA VAL A 91 2.06 9.47 -14.33
C VAL A 91 3.42 8.76 -14.47
N GLY A 92 3.50 7.49 -14.09
CA GLY A 92 4.72 6.68 -14.24
C GLY A 92 5.14 6.53 -15.70
N GLY A 93 4.19 6.24 -16.59
CA GLY A 93 4.44 6.15 -18.04
C GLY A 93 4.87 7.48 -18.66
N ALA A 94 4.26 8.60 -18.25
CA ALA A 94 4.67 9.92 -18.69
C ALA A 94 6.09 10.28 -18.22
N LEU A 95 6.41 10.03 -16.94
CA LEU A 95 7.76 10.23 -16.39
C LEU A 95 8.79 9.37 -17.10
N TYR A 96 8.44 8.13 -17.44
CA TYR A 96 9.29 7.23 -18.21
C TYR A 96 9.57 7.75 -19.63
N GLN A 97 8.57 8.31 -20.32
CA GLN A 97 8.76 8.88 -21.65
C GLN A 97 9.71 10.09 -21.66
N VAL A 98 9.71 10.89 -20.59
CA VAL A 98 10.52 12.12 -20.51
C VAL A 98 11.97 11.84 -20.10
N GLY A 99 12.21 10.87 -19.22
CA GLY A 99 13.57 10.64 -18.68
C GLY A 99 13.98 9.19 -18.45
N GLY A 100 13.28 8.25 -19.10
CA GLY A 100 13.65 6.84 -19.13
C GLY A 100 13.33 6.08 -17.83
N TYR A 101 14.06 4.99 -17.60
CA TYR A 101 13.77 4.06 -16.50
C TYR A 101 13.85 4.72 -15.12
N VAL A 102 14.87 5.55 -14.88
CA VAL A 102 15.20 6.08 -13.54
C VAL A 102 14.18 7.10 -13.04
N THR A 103 13.59 7.91 -13.93
CA THR A 103 12.75 9.06 -13.56
C THR A 103 11.48 8.72 -12.77
N PRO A 104 10.62 7.75 -13.14
CA PRO A 104 9.44 7.43 -12.36
C PRO A 104 9.79 7.00 -10.93
N PHE A 105 10.84 6.19 -10.76
CA PHE A 105 11.28 5.72 -9.45
C PHE A 105 11.89 6.84 -8.59
N ALA A 106 12.73 7.68 -9.18
CA ALA A 106 13.35 8.80 -8.46
C ALA A 106 12.29 9.81 -7.99
N VAL A 107 11.34 10.17 -8.85
CA VAL A 107 10.29 11.15 -8.53
C VAL A 107 9.33 10.59 -7.47
N LEU A 108 8.79 9.39 -7.68
CA LEU A 108 7.84 8.77 -6.73
C LEU A 108 8.51 8.43 -5.41
N GLY A 109 9.73 7.89 -5.44
CA GLY A 109 10.50 7.58 -4.24
C GLY A 109 10.87 8.82 -3.43
N SER A 110 11.25 9.91 -4.10
CA SER A 110 11.50 11.20 -3.43
C SER A 110 10.22 11.79 -2.85
N ALA A 111 9.09 11.69 -3.56
CA ALA A 111 7.81 12.14 -3.04
C ALA A 111 7.40 11.39 -1.76
N LEU A 112 7.58 10.06 -1.72
CA LEU A 112 7.35 9.25 -0.53
C LEU A 112 8.32 9.60 0.60
N PHE A 113 9.60 9.86 0.29
CA PHE A 113 10.58 10.29 1.27
C PHE A 113 10.21 11.64 1.89
N CYS A 114 9.82 12.62 1.06
CA CYS A 114 9.33 13.91 1.54
C CYS A 114 8.06 13.78 2.38
N ALA A 115 7.12 12.92 1.96
CA ALA A 115 5.91 12.63 2.73
C ALA A 115 6.27 12.06 4.11
N ALA A 116 7.22 11.15 4.18
CA ALA A 116 7.71 10.56 5.42
C ALA A 116 8.32 11.60 6.38
N VAL A 117 9.09 12.55 5.83
CA VAL A 117 9.64 13.67 6.61
C VAL A 117 8.51 14.55 7.13
N MET A 118 7.52 14.90 6.30
CA MET A 118 6.37 15.68 6.74
C MET A 118 5.56 14.96 7.83
N THR A 119 5.28 13.68 7.66
CA THR A 119 4.52 12.89 8.65
C THR A 119 5.31 12.69 9.94
N ALA A 120 6.65 12.75 9.93
CA ALA A 120 7.44 12.79 11.15
C ALA A 120 7.11 13.98 12.05
N PHE A 121 6.86 15.15 11.46
CA PHE A 121 6.53 16.37 12.19
C PHE A 121 5.04 16.53 12.48
N VAL A 122 4.17 16.11 11.55
CA VAL A 122 2.71 16.32 11.66
C VAL A 122 2.04 15.28 12.56
N LEU A 123 2.48 14.02 12.51
CA LEU A 123 1.76 12.93 13.16
C LEU A 123 1.90 13.04 14.70
N PRO A 124 0.81 13.04 15.46
CA PRO A 124 0.86 13.17 16.92
C PRO A 124 1.65 12.01 17.54
N VAL A 125 2.56 12.33 18.47
CA VAL A 125 3.21 11.34 19.30
C VAL A 125 2.22 11.00 20.41
N HIS A 126 1.65 9.80 20.34
CA HIS A 126 0.96 9.26 21.48
C HIS A 126 2.00 8.56 22.34
N ASP A 127 2.34 9.14 23.49
CA ASP A 127 3.04 8.42 24.53
C ASP A 127 2.13 7.26 24.94
N ASP A 128 2.59 6.02 24.71
CA ASP A 128 1.89 4.84 25.19
C ASP A 128 2.00 4.78 26.73
N VAL A 129 1.24 5.61 27.43
CA VAL A 129 1.01 5.49 28.88
C VAL A 129 -0.22 4.64 29.10
N GLN A 130 -0.06 3.34 28.90
CA GLN A 130 -0.27 2.35 29.96
C GLN A 130 0.28 1.01 29.46
N PRO A 131 1.19 0.35 30.20
CA PRO A 131 1.48 -1.04 29.97
C PRO A 131 0.25 -1.82 30.43
N ASP A 132 -0.78 -1.87 29.58
CA ASP A 132 -1.90 -2.76 29.84
C ASP A 132 -1.34 -4.17 29.88
N ALA A 133 -1.28 -4.70 31.10
CA ALA A 133 -1.03 -6.09 31.43
C ALA A 133 -2.16 -7.01 30.92
N HIS A 134 -2.84 -6.64 29.84
CA HIS A 134 -3.87 -7.44 29.20
C HIS A 134 -3.21 -8.33 28.14
N LYS A 135 -2.79 -9.50 28.62
CA LYS A 135 -2.58 -10.76 27.91
C LYS A 135 -2.45 -10.62 26.39
N SER A 136 -1.24 -10.85 25.90
CA SER A 136 -0.97 -11.30 24.53
C SER A 136 -1.94 -12.43 24.15
N GLY A 137 -3.11 -12.07 23.63
CA GLY A 137 -3.91 -12.95 22.81
C GLY A 137 -3.06 -13.19 21.58
N GLY A 138 -2.24 -14.24 21.62
CA GLY A 138 -1.31 -14.54 20.53
C GLY A 138 -2.07 -14.60 19.21
N PHE A 139 -1.42 -14.22 18.11
CA PHE A 139 -1.99 -14.27 16.75
C PHE A 139 -2.78 -15.58 16.48
N THR A 140 -2.31 -16.71 17.04
CA THR A 140 -2.97 -18.01 16.99
C THR A 140 -4.39 -18.04 17.60
N LYS A 141 -4.65 -17.26 18.65
CA LYS A 141 -5.99 -17.18 19.29
C LYS A 141 -6.94 -16.32 18.46
N VAL A 142 -6.45 -15.25 17.86
CA VAL A 142 -7.21 -14.40 16.93
C VAL A 142 -7.57 -15.18 15.66
N LEU A 143 -6.62 -15.95 15.12
CA LEU A 143 -6.84 -16.86 13.99
C LEU A 143 -7.74 -18.06 14.32
N ARG A 144 -8.10 -18.31 15.59
CA ARG A 144 -9.10 -19.34 15.93
C ARG A 144 -10.53 -18.82 15.90
N ILE A 145 -10.73 -17.51 15.71
CA ILE A 145 -12.07 -16.93 15.61
C ILE A 145 -12.59 -17.20 14.19
N PRO A 146 -13.72 -17.92 14.02
CA PRO A 146 -14.21 -18.32 12.70
C PRO A 146 -14.51 -17.13 11.78
N GLY A 147 -15.05 -16.04 12.32
CA GLY A 147 -15.27 -14.80 11.54
C GLY A 147 -13.96 -14.19 11.00
N VAL A 148 -12.88 -14.20 11.79
CA VAL A 148 -11.57 -13.70 11.37
C VAL A 148 -10.95 -14.61 10.31
N LEU A 149 -11.12 -15.93 10.43
CA LEU A 149 -10.64 -16.88 9.41
C LEU A 149 -11.33 -16.66 8.07
N ILE A 150 -12.66 -16.48 8.07
CA ILE A 150 -13.42 -16.22 6.85
C ILE A 150 -12.92 -14.91 6.21
N ALA A 151 -12.82 -13.84 6.99
CA ALA A 151 -12.32 -12.55 6.49
C ALA A 151 -10.89 -12.67 5.93
N THR A 152 -10.01 -13.39 6.62
CA THR A 152 -8.61 -13.59 6.18
C THR A 152 -8.57 -14.37 4.87
N PHE A 153 -9.33 -15.47 4.76
CA PHE A 153 -9.41 -16.26 3.53
C PHE A 153 -9.96 -15.43 2.36
N SER A 154 -11.01 -14.64 2.59
CA SER A 154 -11.56 -13.72 1.59
C SER A 154 -10.54 -12.70 1.11
N ILE A 155 -9.75 -12.11 2.03
CA ILE A 155 -8.68 -11.15 1.67
C ILE A 155 -7.58 -11.84 0.85
N ILE A 156 -7.15 -13.04 1.24
CA ILE A 156 -6.14 -13.81 0.50
C ILE A 156 -6.64 -14.14 -0.92
N ALA A 157 -7.85 -14.68 -1.03
CA ALA A 157 -8.44 -15.02 -2.33
C ALA A 157 -8.56 -13.79 -3.24
N THR A 158 -9.05 -12.66 -2.70
CA THR A 158 -9.16 -11.40 -3.45
C THR A 158 -7.80 -10.90 -3.90
N SER A 159 -6.79 -10.94 -3.02
CA SER A 159 -5.42 -10.51 -3.35
C SER A 159 -4.80 -11.38 -4.44
N MET A 160 -5.03 -12.70 -4.41
CA MET A 160 -4.58 -13.63 -5.46
C MET A 160 -5.27 -13.33 -6.80
N SER A 161 -6.58 -13.08 -6.81
CA SER A 161 -7.31 -12.72 -8.03
C SER A 161 -6.80 -11.42 -8.65
N ILE A 162 -6.61 -10.38 -7.83
CA ILE A 162 -6.06 -9.09 -8.31
C ILE A 162 -4.63 -9.27 -8.82
N GLY A 163 -3.78 -9.99 -8.09
CA GLY A 163 -2.41 -10.27 -8.50
C GLY A 163 -2.33 -11.07 -9.81
N PHE A 164 -3.21 -12.06 -9.98
CA PHE A 164 -3.32 -12.83 -11.23
C PHE A 164 -3.72 -11.94 -12.40
N LEU A 165 -4.74 -11.10 -12.23
CA LEU A 165 -5.14 -10.12 -13.25
C LEU A 165 -3.98 -9.20 -13.61
N GLN A 166 -3.28 -8.64 -12.63
CA GLN A 166 -2.16 -7.73 -12.89
C GLN A 166 -1.01 -8.43 -13.65
N ALA A 167 -0.64 -9.64 -13.25
CA ALA A 167 0.45 -10.39 -13.85
C ALA A 167 0.15 -10.90 -15.27
N THR A 168 -1.12 -11.20 -15.58
CA THR A 168 -1.52 -11.78 -16.88
C THR A 168 -2.01 -10.73 -17.87
N LEU A 169 -2.59 -9.64 -17.40
CA LEU A 169 -3.14 -8.59 -18.24
C LEU A 169 -2.05 -7.85 -19.02
N GLU A 170 -0.90 -7.52 -18.40
CA GLU A 170 0.17 -6.82 -19.11
C GLU A 170 0.71 -7.64 -20.30
N PRO A 171 1.13 -8.92 -20.16
CA PRO A 171 1.53 -9.74 -21.30
C PRO A 171 0.44 -9.85 -22.36
N HIS A 172 -0.83 -9.99 -21.96
CA HIS A 172 -1.95 -10.10 -22.88
C HIS A 172 -2.28 -8.80 -23.61
N LEU A 173 -1.89 -7.63 -23.08
CA LEU A 173 -2.08 -6.34 -23.75
C LEU A 173 -0.92 -6.01 -24.70
N ARG A 174 0.27 -6.58 -24.50
CA ARG A 174 1.44 -6.36 -25.37
C ARG A 174 1.23 -6.81 -26.82
N GLN A 175 0.45 -7.87 -27.05
CA GLN A 175 0.11 -8.33 -28.42
C GLN A 175 -0.63 -7.26 -29.25
N PHE A 176 -1.29 -6.31 -28.60
CA PHE A 176 -2.01 -5.22 -29.27
C PHE A 176 -1.12 -4.01 -29.57
N ASN A 177 0.18 -4.04 -29.25
CA ASN A 177 1.16 -2.96 -29.47
C ASN A 177 0.65 -1.57 -29.03
N LEU A 178 -0.03 -1.52 -27.88
CA LEU A 178 -0.63 -0.30 -27.34
C LEU A 178 0.46 0.64 -26.79
N SER A 179 0.21 1.96 -26.85
CA SER A 179 1.11 2.93 -26.22
C SER A 179 1.13 2.74 -24.70
N PRO A 180 2.24 3.09 -24.00
CA PRO A 180 2.33 2.96 -22.54
C PRO A 180 1.20 3.67 -21.78
N VAL A 181 0.69 4.77 -22.35
CA VAL A 181 -0.43 5.53 -21.79
C VAL A 181 -1.73 4.72 -21.87
N VAL A 182 -2.04 4.11 -23.01
CA VAL A 182 -3.26 3.30 -23.18
C VAL A 182 -3.18 2.02 -22.34
N LEU A 183 -2.00 1.41 -22.25
CA LEU A 183 -1.75 0.28 -21.34
C LEU A 183 -2.05 0.69 -19.89
N GLY A 184 -1.55 1.85 -19.44
CA GLY A 184 -1.85 2.40 -18.13
C GLY A 184 -3.35 2.61 -17.89
N LEU A 185 -4.08 3.12 -18.89
CA LEU A 185 -5.54 3.31 -18.83
C LEU A 185 -6.35 2.00 -18.67
N MET A 186 -5.82 0.84 -19.07
CA MET A 186 -6.50 -0.44 -18.82
C MET A 186 -6.45 -0.81 -17.32
N PHE A 187 -5.35 -0.51 -16.64
CA PHE A 187 -5.21 -0.73 -15.19
C PHE A 187 -6.01 0.28 -14.35
N VAL A 188 -6.25 1.47 -14.91
CA VAL A 188 -7.12 2.51 -14.32
C VAL A 188 -8.53 2.00 -14.04
N ILE A 189 -9.10 1.14 -14.90
CA ILE A 189 -10.46 0.64 -14.74
C ILE A 189 -10.63 -0.11 -13.41
N ASN A 190 -9.63 -0.90 -13.03
CA ASN A 190 -9.62 -1.61 -11.75
C ASN A 190 -9.58 -0.65 -10.56
N GLY A 191 -8.66 0.33 -10.59
CA GLY A 191 -8.55 1.35 -9.54
C GLY A 191 -9.79 2.25 -9.43
N GLY A 192 -10.41 2.60 -10.56
CA GLY A 192 -11.61 3.43 -10.63
C GLY A 192 -12.83 2.72 -10.07
N THR A 193 -13.01 1.45 -10.40
CA THR A 193 -14.10 0.63 -9.82
C THR A 193 -13.93 0.53 -8.30
N TYR A 194 -12.70 0.34 -7.82
CA TYR A 194 -12.39 0.31 -6.39
C TYR A 194 -12.69 1.66 -5.70
N ALA A 195 -12.18 2.77 -6.26
CA ALA A 195 -12.36 4.11 -5.71
C ALA A 195 -13.83 4.55 -5.64
N LEU A 196 -14.66 4.16 -6.62
CA LEU A 196 -16.08 4.51 -6.63
C LEU A 196 -16.90 3.66 -5.65
N THR A 197 -16.53 2.39 -5.46
CA THR A 197 -17.31 1.46 -4.63
C THR A 197 -16.94 1.51 -3.15
N ALA A 198 -15.70 1.89 -2.81
CA ALA A 198 -15.24 1.94 -1.41
C ALA A 198 -16.04 2.93 -0.52
N PRO A 199 -16.31 4.19 -0.93
CA PRO A 199 -17.16 5.12 -0.16
C PRO A 199 -18.58 4.61 0.04
N ALA A 200 -19.17 4.00 -1.00
CA ALA A 200 -20.54 3.49 -0.94
C ALA A 200 -20.68 2.37 0.10
N TRP A 201 -19.70 1.46 0.15
CA TRP A 201 -19.66 0.40 1.17
C TRP A 201 -19.36 0.94 2.57
N GLY A 202 -18.42 1.88 2.71
CA GLY A 202 -18.10 2.49 4.00
C GLY A 202 -19.32 3.16 4.64
N TRP A 203 -20.04 3.97 3.87
CA TRP A 203 -21.26 4.64 4.33
C TRP A 203 -22.39 3.65 4.68
N LEU A 204 -22.54 2.58 3.89
CA LEU A 204 -23.55 1.55 4.16
C LEU A 204 -23.28 0.83 5.48
N CYS A 205 -22.01 0.50 5.76
CA CYS A 205 -21.58 -0.13 7.01
C CYS A 205 -21.85 0.78 8.22
N ASP A 206 -21.47 2.07 8.14
CA ASP A 206 -21.64 3.03 9.24
C ASP A 206 -23.13 3.24 9.60
N ARG A 207 -24.05 3.17 8.63
CA ARG A 207 -25.49 3.40 8.88
C ARG A 207 -26.30 2.17 9.26
N LYS A 208 -25.93 0.97 8.78
CA LYS A 208 -26.79 -0.23 8.89
C LYS A 208 -26.18 -1.38 9.69
N CYS A 209 -24.87 -1.39 9.88
CA CYS A 209 -24.17 -2.47 10.58
C CYS A 209 -23.50 -1.89 11.82
N THR A 210 -24.28 -1.55 12.85
CA THR A 210 -23.71 -1.38 14.19
C THR A 210 -23.03 -2.69 14.60
N PRO A 211 -21.73 -2.70 14.91
CA PRO A 211 -21.11 -3.88 15.48
C PRO A 211 -21.78 -4.16 16.82
N LYS A 212 -22.30 -5.38 17.00
CA LYS A 212 -22.67 -5.92 18.31
C LYS A 212 -21.43 -6.46 18.99
#